data_AF-A0A1C7MAC5-F1
#
_entry.id   AF-A0A1C7MAC5-F1
#
_cell.length_a   1.000
_cell.length_b   1.000
_cell.length_c   1.000
_cell.angle_alpha   90.00
_cell.angle_beta   90.00
_cell.angle_gamma   90.00
#
_symmetry.space_group_name_H-M   'P 1'
#
loop_
_entity.id
_entity.type
_entity.pdbx_description
1 polymer ?
#
loop_
_entity_poly.entity_id
_entity_poly.type
_entity_poly.pdbx_seq_one_letter_code
_entity_poly.pdbx_strand_id
1 'polypeptide(L)'
;MNPLLDLPGFDVHKDTPVEPLHTHLLGVVKYFWAQTVWVLEKRGQFVQFQARLNSLAKSGLNVPNIMGDYMCRYRGGLIGKHFKTISQIMAFAICGLVEENLQNAWFAIGKLTVLIWEVQINDIHEYTEKLQAAIQDVLDFAAALSQDY
;
A
#
# COMPACT_ATOMS: atom_id res chain seq x y z
N MET A 1 -0.55 37.63 4.25
CA MET A 1 -1.54 36.60 4.62
C MET A 1 -1.66 35.66 3.42
N ASN A 2 -1.66 34.33 3.61
CA ASN A 2 -1.74 33.40 2.48
C ASN A 2 -3.19 33.40 1.96
N PRO A 3 -3.45 33.81 0.71
CA PRO A 3 -4.81 33.94 0.18
C PRO A 3 -5.58 32.61 0.10
N LEU A 4 -4.88 31.47 0.22
CA LEU A 4 -5.51 30.15 0.31
C LEU A 4 -6.20 29.90 1.66
N LEU A 5 -5.82 30.63 2.72
CA LEU A 5 -6.45 30.52 4.05
C LEU A 5 -7.75 31.33 4.15
N ASP A 6 -7.97 32.26 3.22
CA ASP A 6 -9.14 33.14 3.19
C ASP A 6 -10.21 32.67 2.18
N LEU A 7 -10.06 31.45 1.65
CA LEU A 7 -11.01 30.86 0.70
C LEU A 7 -12.36 30.62 1.38
N PRO A 8 -13.47 31.20 0.87
CA PRO A 8 -14.80 30.96 1.43
C PRO A 8 -15.14 29.47 1.38
N GLY A 9 -15.41 28.88 2.55
CA GLY A 9 -15.74 27.46 2.69
C GLY A 9 -14.54 26.53 2.90
N PHE A 10 -13.31 27.05 2.99
CA PHE A 10 -12.13 26.28 3.40
C PHE A 10 -11.90 26.41 4.91
N ASP A 11 -12.03 25.31 5.64
CA ASP A 11 -11.70 25.18 7.06
C ASP A 11 -10.44 24.33 7.19
N VAL A 12 -9.29 24.97 7.42
CA VAL A 12 -7.99 24.27 7.51
C VAL A 12 -7.98 23.12 8.52
N HIS A 13 -8.82 23.15 9.56
CA HIS A 13 -8.88 22.10 10.57
C HIS A 13 -9.74 20.90 10.15
N LYS A 14 -10.67 21.09 9.21
CA LYS A 14 -11.56 20.03 8.69
C LYS A 14 -11.16 19.54 7.30
N ASP A 15 -10.59 20.43 6.51
CA ASP A 15 -10.28 20.23 5.09
C ASP A 15 -8.79 19.98 4.87
N THR A 16 -7.99 19.84 5.94
CA THR A 16 -6.63 19.30 5.81
C THR A 16 -6.75 17.84 5.41
N PRO A 17 -6.33 17.45 4.19
CA PRO A 17 -6.40 16.07 3.76
C PRO A 17 -5.52 15.23 4.69
N VAL A 18 -5.97 14.03 5.06
CA VAL A 18 -5.06 13.01 5.60
C VAL A 18 -3.93 12.87 4.59
N GLU A 19 -2.67 13.03 5.01
CA GLU A 19 -1.55 12.97 4.07
C GLU A 19 -1.25 11.50 3.75
N PRO A 20 -1.65 10.95 2.58
CA PRO A 20 -1.55 9.51 2.33
C PRO A 20 -0.12 9.04 2.16
N LEU A 21 0.79 9.98 1.88
CA LEU A 21 2.21 9.71 1.76
C LEU A 21 2.80 9.23 3.10
N HIS A 22 2.66 10.01 4.17
CA HIS A 22 3.27 9.66 5.46
C HIS A 22 2.45 8.64 6.27
N THR A 23 1.12 8.65 6.14
CA THR A 23 0.25 7.74 6.90
C THR A 23 0.16 6.35 6.28
N HIS A 24 -0.03 6.27 4.96
CA HIS A 24 -0.27 5.00 4.27
C HIS A 24 0.97 4.45 3.56
N LEU A 25 1.59 5.24 2.68
CA LEU A 25 2.72 4.74 1.86
C LEU A 25 4.00 4.53 2.66
N LEU A 26 4.42 5.53 3.43
CA LEU A 26 5.61 5.47 4.28
C LEU A 26 5.33 4.87 5.66
N GLY A 27 4.04 4.68 6.00
CA GLY A 27 3.57 3.91 7.14
C GLY A 27 3.25 2.47 6.74
N VAL A 28 1.96 2.15 6.67
CA VAL A 28 1.42 0.78 6.44
C VAL A 28 2.18 0.02 5.35
N VAL A 29 2.23 0.56 4.12
CA VAL A 29 2.81 -0.14 2.96
C VAL A 29 4.31 -0.40 3.16
N LYS A 30 5.05 0.55 3.74
CA LYS A 30 6.49 0.40 4.00
C LYS A 30 6.78 -0.72 5.01
N TYR A 31 6.00 -0.81 6.08
CA TYR A 31 6.23 -1.83 7.11
C TYR A 31 5.83 -3.23 6.62
N PHE A 32 4.70 -3.35 5.94
CA PHE A 32 4.32 -4.62 5.30
C PHE A 32 5.31 -5.04 4.21
N TRP A 33 5.87 -4.09 3.45
CA TRP A 33 6.97 -4.36 2.52
C TRP A 33 8.19 -4.95 3.25
N ALA A 34 8.65 -4.31 4.33
CA ALA A 34 9.79 -4.78 5.10
C ALA A 34 9.58 -6.20 5.67
N GLN A 35 8.39 -6.45 6.23
CA GLN A 35 8.01 -7.79 6.72
C GLN A 35 7.99 -8.81 5.58
N THR A 36 7.40 -8.47 4.43
CA THR A 36 7.30 -9.37 3.29
C THR A 36 8.66 -9.72 2.72
N VAL A 37 9.56 -8.74 2.59
CA VAL A 37 10.95 -8.95 2.21
C VAL A 37 11.62 -9.95 3.15
N TRP A 38 11.49 -9.74 4.47
CA TRP A 38 12.08 -10.64 5.46
C TRP A 38 11.52 -12.08 5.35
N VAL A 39 10.21 -12.23 5.16
CA VAL A 39 9.57 -13.55 4.96
C VAL A 39 10.11 -14.22 3.70
N LEU A 40 10.20 -13.49 2.59
CA LEU A 40 10.69 -14.02 1.31
C LEU A 40 12.17 -14.43 1.38
N GLU A 41 13.01 -13.65 2.07
CA GLU A 41 14.40 -13.99 2.32
C GLU A 41 14.53 -15.26 3.17
N LYS A 42 13.78 -15.34 4.28
CA LYS A 42 13.79 -16.53 5.16
C LYS A 42 13.32 -17.80 4.45
N ARG A 43 12.37 -17.69 3.53
CA ARG A 43 11.86 -18.82 2.74
C ARG A 43 12.71 -19.15 1.50
N GLY A 44 13.76 -18.38 1.21
CA GLY A 44 14.55 -18.54 -0.02
C GLY A 44 13.78 -18.20 -1.30
N GLN A 45 12.65 -17.49 -1.21
CA GLN A 45 11.76 -17.15 -2.33
C GLN A 45 12.09 -15.79 -2.95
N PHE A 46 13.07 -15.06 -2.41
CA PHE A 46 13.37 -13.69 -2.82
C PHE A 46 13.80 -13.57 -4.29
N VAL A 47 14.57 -14.53 -4.82
CA VAL A 47 14.99 -14.56 -6.23
C VAL A 47 13.79 -14.75 -7.16
N GLN A 48 12.87 -15.66 -6.81
CA GLN A 48 11.66 -15.89 -7.58
C GLN A 48 10.73 -14.66 -7.53
N PHE A 49 10.63 -14.01 -6.38
CA PHE A 49 9.90 -12.76 -6.22
C PHE A 49 10.46 -11.65 -7.12
N GLN A 50 11.78 -11.47 -7.16
CA GLN A 50 12.44 -10.50 -8.04
C GLN A 50 12.15 -10.80 -9.52
N ALA A 51 12.26 -12.06 -9.94
CA ALA A 51 11.92 -12.47 -11.31
C ALA A 51 10.45 -12.15 -11.65
N ARG A 52 9.53 -12.38 -10.71
CA ARG A 52 8.11 -12.05 -10.88
C ARG A 52 7.90 -10.55 -11.05
N LEU A 53 8.49 -9.72 -10.21
CA LEU A 53 8.41 -8.25 -10.35
C LEU A 53 8.85 -7.77 -11.73
N ASN A 54 9.90 -8.37 -12.29
CA ASN A 54 10.39 -8.03 -13.63
C ASN A 54 9.47 -8.56 -14.76
N SER A 55 8.71 -9.63 -14.50
CA SER A 55 7.78 -10.22 -15.47
C SER A 55 6.36 -9.65 -15.43
N LEU A 56 6.00 -8.87 -14.41
CA LEU A 56 4.65 -8.34 -14.25
C LEU A 56 4.23 -7.47 -15.45
N ALA A 57 3.06 -7.77 -15.98
CA ALA A 57 2.46 -6.99 -17.05
C ALA A 57 2.13 -5.58 -16.53
N LYS A 58 2.52 -4.57 -17.31
CA LYS A 58 2.25 -3.15 -17.00
C LYS A 58 0.91 -2.69 -17.55
N SER A 59 0.28 -3.51 -18.40
CA SER A 59 -1.02 -3.22 -19.00
C SER A 59 -2.08 -3.05 -17.90
N GLY A 60 -2.71 -1.88 -17.86
CA GLY A 60 -3.74 -1.56 -16.87
C GLY A 60 -3.22 -0.96 -15.56
N LEU A 61 -1.91 -0.89 -15.34
CA LEU A 61 -1.33 -0.20 -14.18
C LEU A 61 -0.96 1.24 -14.57
N ASN A 62 -1.51 2.23 -13.87
CA ASN A 62 -1.08 3.63 -14.02
C ASN A 62 0.16 3.91 -13.16
N VAL A 63 1.25 3.18 -13.44
CA VAL A 63 2.52 3.25 -12.71
C VAL A 63 3.69 3.54 -13.65
N PRO A 64 4.73 4.25 -13.18
CA PRO A 64 5.99 4.29 -13.91
C PRO A 64 6.56 2.88 -14.06
N ASN A 65 7.54 2.73 -14.96
CA ASN A 65 8.20 1.46 -15.21
C ASN A 65 8.52 0.71 -13.90
N ILE A 66 8.04 -0.53 -13.75
CA ILE A 66 8.33 -1.34 -12.55
C ILE A 66 9.82 -1.67 -12.55
N MET A 67 10.56 -1.03 -11.66
CA MET A 67 12.01 -1.19 -11.52
C MET A 67 12.31 -2.33 -10.51
N GLY A 68 11.91 -3.56 -10.83
CA GLY A 68 11.99 -4.71 -9.91
C GLY A 68 13.39 -4.93 -9.34
N ASP A 69 14.42 -4.89 -10.20
CA ASP A 69 15.83 -4.99 -9.79
C ASP A 69 16.26 -3.89 -8.83
N TYR A 70 15.83 -2.65 -9.09
CA TYR A 70 16.12 -1.51 -8.21
C TYR A 70 15.41 -1.67 -6.87
N MET A 71 14.13 -2.03 -6.89
CA MET A 71 13.32 -2.20 -5.68
C MET A 71 13.89 -3.30 -4.78
N CYS A 72 14.35 -4.42 -5.36
CA CYS A 72 14.97 -5.51 -4.62
C CYS A 72 16.36 -5.15 -4.10
N ARG A 73 17.18 -4.46 -4.92
CA ARG A 73 18.53 -4.02 -4.53
C ARG A 73 18.49 -3.00 -3.39
N TYR A 74 17.58 -2.03 -3.47
CA TYR A 74 17.45 -0.93 -2.50
C TYR A 74 16.22 -1.10 -1.60
N ARG A 75 15.88 -2.33 -1.23
CA ARG A 75 14.67 -2.68 -0.48
C ARG A 75 14.46 -1.93 0.84
N GLY A 76 15.52 -1.42 1.47
CA GLY A 76 15.42 -0.58 2.67
C GLY A 76 15.33 0.94 2.42
N GLY A 77 15.61 1.40 1.19
CA GLY A 77 15.77 2.83 0.84
C GLY A 77 14.73 3.33 -0.16
N LEU A 78 13.55 2.71 -0.21
CA LEU A 78 12.49 3.09 -1.13
C LEU A 78 11.78 4.38 -0.68
N ILE A 79 11.20 5.10 -1.64
CA ILE A 79 10.48 6.37 -1.42
C ILE A 79 9.00 6.22 -1.80
N GLY A 80 8.18 7.23 -1.52
CA GLY A 80 6.72 7.18 -1.73
C GLY A 80 6.27 6.67 -3.10
N LYS A 81 6.92 7.06 -4.20
CA LYS A 81 6.56 6.58 -5.55
C LYS A 81 6.73 5.07 -5.72
N HIS A 82 7.74 4.49 -5.08
CA HIS A 82 7.97 3.05 -5.09
C HIS A 82 6.89 2.34 -4.28
N PHE A 83 6.58 2.85 -3.07
CA PHE A 83 5.53 2.27 -2.24
C PHE A 83 4.14 2.37 -2.87
N LYS A 84 3.84 3.43 -3.61
CA LYS A 84 2.61 3.52 -4.42
C LYS A 84 2.54 2.45 -5.51
N THR A 85 3.67 2.09 -6.11
CA THR A 85 3.73 1.01 -7.10
C THR A 85 3.57 -0.35 -6.41
N ILE A 86 4.28 -0.56 -5.30
CA ILE A 86 4.23 -1.76 -4.46
C ILE A 86 2.79 -2.06 -4.03
N SER A 87 2.05 -1.09 -3.49
CA SER A 87 0.68 -1.32 -3.04
C SER A 87 -0.28 -1.82 -4.13
N GLN A 88 0.02 -1.57 -5.41
CA GLN A 88 -0.78 -2.04 -6.53
C GLN A 88 -0.39 -3.44 -7.03
N ILE A 89 0.88 -3.83 -6.88
CA ILE A 89 1.41 -5.03 -7.53
C ILE A 89 1.72 -6.19 -6.58
N MET A 90 1.85 -5.91 -5.27
CA MET A 90 2.36 -6.89 -4.32
C MET A 90 1.51 -8.14 -4.21
N ALA A 91 0.18 -8.00 -4.21
CA ALA A 91 -0.74 -9.12 -4.15
C ALA A 91 -0.50 -10.14 -5.29
N PHE A 92 -0.10 -9.68 -6.47
CA PHE A 92 0.22 -10.55 -7.60
C PHE A 92 1.65 -11.10 -7.50
N ALA A 93 2.61 -10.23 -7.13
CA ALA A 93 4.02 -10.60 -7.08
C ALA A 93 4.30 -11.74 -6.08
N ILE A 94 3.62 -11.74 -4.93
CA ILE A 94 3.86 -12.70 -3.84
C ILE A 94 2.94 -13.93 -3.89
N CYS A 95 2.02 -14.03 -4.86
CA CYS A 95 1.02 -15.09 -4.93
C CYS A 95 1.63 -16.49 -4.90
N GLY A 96 1.40 -17.25 -3.83
CA GLY A 96 1.98 -18.59 -3.64
C GLY A 96 3.47 -18.62 -3.26
N LEU A 97 4.07 -17.47 -2.90
CA LEU A 97 5.41 -17.39 -2.31
C LEU A 97 5.39 -17.18 -0.79
N VAL A 98 4.25 -16.73 -0.27
CA VAL A 98 4.04 -16.43 1.16
C VAL A 98 2.83 -17.21 1.69
N GLU A 99 2.69 -17.24 3.01
CA GLU A 99 1.48 -17.77 3.65
C GLU A 99 0.24 -16.96 3.32
N GLU A 100 -0.91 -17.62 3.41
CA GLU A 100 -2.21 -17.06 3.07
C GLU A 100 -2.54 -15.78 3.86
N ASN A 101 -2.19 -15.71 5.15
CA ASN A 101 -2.41 -14.51 5.95
C ASN A 101 -1.67 -13.28 5.40
N LEU A 102 -0.41 -13.43 4.98
CA LEU A 102 0.36 -12.33 4.40
C LEU A 102 -0.15 -11.97 3.00
N GLN A 103 -0.58 -12.96 2.22
CA GLN A 103 -1.24 -12.72 0.93
C GLN A 103 -2.53 -11.91 1.11
N ASN A 104 -3.36 -12.28 2.07
CA ASN A 104 -4.63 -11.61 2.37
C ASN A 104 -4.44 -10.21 2.94
N ALA A 105 -3.38 -10.00 3.74
CA ALA A 105 -2.98 -8.68 4.18
C ALA A 105 -2.71 -7.73 3.00
N TRP A 106 -1.99 -8.21 1.97
CA TRP A 106 -1.75 -7.40 0.77
C TRP A 106 -3.00 -7.16 -0.08
N PHE A 107 -3.97 -8.07 -0.09
CA PHE A 107 -5.28 -7.79 -0.68
C PHE A 107 -6.03 -6.68 0.08
N ALA A 108 -6.03 -6.73 1.41
CA ALA A 108 -6.65 -5.71 2.26
C ALA A 108 -5.97 -4.33 2.09
N ILE A 109 -4.64 -4.28 2.08
CA ILE A 109 -3.86 -3.07 1.83
C ILE A 109 -4.15 -2.51 0.43
N GLY A 110 -4.25 -3.37 -0.58
CA GLY A 110 -4.62 -2.97 -1.94
C GLY A 110 -6.00 -2.31 -2.00
N LYS A 111 -7.01 -2.94 -1.38
CA LYS A 111 -8.38 -2.40 -1.24
C LYS A 111 -8.38 -1.04 -0.52
N LEU A 112 -7.68 -0.93 0.61
CA LEU A 112 -7.54 0.32 1.36
C LEU A 112 -6.86 1.41 0.51
N THR A 113 -5.81 1.05 -0.24
CA THR A 113 -5.11 1.97 -1.14
C THR A 113 -6.05 2.54 -2.20
N VAL A 114 -6.92 1.70 -2.79
CA VAL A 114 -7.90 2.19 -3.78
C VAL A 114 -8.84 3.21 -3.15
N LEU A 115 -9.37 2.92 -1.97
CA LEU A 115 -10.28 3.84 -1.27
C LEU A 115 -9.58 5.17 -0.93
N ILE A 116 -8.38 5.15 -0.35
CA ILE A 116 -7.63 6.37 0.01
C ILE A 116 -7.37 7.30 -1.19
N TRP A 117 -7.25 6.74 -2.40
CA TRP A 117 -7.02 7.50 -3.64
C TRP A 117 -8.30 7.76 -4.44
N GLU A 118 -9.49 7.46 -3.90
CA GLU A 118 -10.76 7.80 -4.54
C GLU A 118 -10.94 9.32 -4.56
N VAL A 119 -11.22 9.85 -5.74
CA VAL A 119 -11.41 11.29 -5.97
C VAL A 119 -12.88 11.64 -6.19
N GLN A 120 -13.73 10.65 -6.46
CA GLN A 120 -15.16 10.82 -6.69
C GLN A 120 -15.96 10.01 -5.65
N ILE A 121 -16.43 10.71 -4.63
CA ILE A 121 -17.28 10.14 -3.58
C ILE A 121 -18.73 10.55 -3.88
N ASN A 122 -19.53 9.60 -4.36
CA ASN A 122 -20.95 9.83 -4.67
C ASN A 122 -21.81 9.85 -3.39
N ASP A 123 -21.50 8.98 -2.43
CA ASP A 123 -22.16 8.90 -1.13
C ASP A 123 -21.08 8.79 -0.04
N ILE A 124 -21.05 9.80 0.84
CA ILE A 124 -20.04 9.87 1.91
C ILE A 124 -20.29 8.82 3.00
N HIS A 125 -21.54 8.48 3.29
CA HIS A 125 -21.86 7.49 4.32
C HIS A 125 -21.44 6.10 3.86
N GLU A 126 -21.81 5.71 2.64
CA GLU A 126 -21.41 4.42 2.06
C GLU A 126 -19.88 4.34 1.93
N TYR A 127 -19.23 5.44 1.51
CA TYR A 127 -17.78 5.50 1.41
C TYR A 127 -17.10 5.35 2.77
N THR A 128 -17.58 6.05 3.82
CA THR A 128 -17.03 5.94 5.17
C THR A 128 -17.20 4.53 5.74
N GLU A 129 -18.33 3.87 5.52
CA GLU A 129 -18.53 2.47 5.94
C GLU A 129 -17.54 1.52 5.24
N LYS A 130 -17.37 1.66 3.92
CA LYS A 130 -16.39 0.88 3.15
C LYS A 130 -14.96 1.13 3.62
N LEU A 131 -14.61 2.38 3.88
CA LEU A 131 -13.28 2.78 4.36
C LEU A 131 -13.01 2.21 5.75
N GLN A 132 -13.97 2.31 6.67
CA GLN A 132 -13.85 1.77 8.02
C GLN A 132 -13.67 0.24 7.99
N ALA A 133 -14.44 -0.46 7.16
CA ALA A 133 -14.29 -1.90 6.98
C ALA A 133 -12.91 -2.27 6.41
N ALA A 134 -12.43 -1.55 5.40
CA ALA A 134 -11.11 -1.80 4.83
C ALA A 134 -9.96 -1.51 5.82
N ILE A 135 -10.11 -0.50 6.68
CA ILE A 135 -9.16 -0.23 7.76
C ILE A 135 -9.17 -1.40 8.76
N GLN A 136 -10.35 -1.87 9.17
CA GLN A 136 -10.48 -3.00 10.09
C GLN A 136 -9.83 -4.27 9.52
N ASP A 137 -10.08 -4.58 8.24
CA ASP A 137 -9.45 -5.71 7.54
C ASP A 137 -7.91 -5.65 7.67
N VAL A 138 -7.31 -4.48 7.40
CA VAL A 138 -5.85 -4.29 7.51
C VAL A 138 -5.35 -4.44 8.94
N LEU A 139 -6.08 -3.91 9.93
CA LEU A 139 -5.73 -4.02 11.34
C LEU A 139 -5.80 -5.46 11.85
N ASP A 140 -6.82 -6.22 11.45
CA ASP A 140 -6.97 -7.62 11.83
C ASP A 140 -5.84 -8.48 11.26
N PHE A 141 -5.45 -8.28 10.00
CA PHE A 141 -4.29 -8.95 9.42
C PHE A 141 -2.97 -8.52 10.08
N ALA A 142 -2.80 -7.23 10.38
CA ALA A 142 -1.62 -6.75 11.09
C ALA A 142 -1.49 -7.39 12.48
N ALA A 143 -2.60 -7.51 13.21
CA ALA A 143 -2.64 -8.18 14.50
C ALA A 143 -2.28 -9.67 14.39
N ALA A 144 -2.89 -10.39 13.43
CA ALA A 144 -2.61 -11.80 13.20
C ALA A 144 -1.13 -12.07 12.86
N LEU A 145 -0.53 -11.20 12.04
CA LEU A 145 0.86 -11.32 11.61
C LEU A 145 1.89 -10.83 12.64
N SER A 146 1.44 -10.29 13.77
CA SER A 146 2.32 -9.80 14.84
C SER A 146 2.63 -10.85 15.93
N GLN A 147 1.88 -11.96 15.97
CA GLN A 147 1.96 -12.97 17.03
C GLN A 147 3.15 -13.94 16.90
N ASP A 148 3.89 -13.89 15.78
CA ASP A 148 5.02 -14.77 15.48
C ASP A 148 6.40 -14.21 15.94
N TYR A 149 6.42 -13.30 16.93
CA TYR A 149 7.63 -12.77 17.57
C TYR A 149 7.70 -13.05 19.07
#